data_AF-A0A1C7LYI6-F1
#
_entry.id   AF-A0A1C7LYI6-F1
#
_cell.length_a   1.000
_cell.length_b   1.000
_cell.length_c   1.000
_cell.angle_alpha   90.00
_cell.angle_beta   90.00
_cell.angle_gamma   90.00
#
_symmetry.space_group_name_H-M   'P 1'
#
loop_
_entity.id
_entity.type
_entity.pdbx_description
1 polymer ?
#
loop_
_entity_poly.entity_id
_entity_poly.type
_entity_poly.pdbx_seq_one_letter_code
_entity_poly.pdbx_strand_id
1 'polypeptide(L)'
;MPSSTSASTSASMDSLASVGDAIAYPDNTILVRPAPTLLEHNDFSAVTIWTGVDKKDFNQKSATSVTSSKSGHSNGTPKAYGFLQDSKGNPLSVERLEEMCTFAYMLFNELLSHGKAPDMWGQATAVANWYFESEMSIAFEEFQYYSNPPHWKAHAFVMLVYPTFAATI
;
A
#
# COMPACT_ATOMS: atom_id res chain seq x y z
N MET A 1 25.02 37.95 -69.44
CA MET A 1 23.61 38.33 -69.71
C MET A 1 22.76 37.77 -68.57
N PRO A 2 21.88 38.59 -67.97
CA PRO A 2 21.40 38.43 -66.59
C PRO A 2 20.07 37.67 -66.49
N SER A 3 19.57 37.63 -65.25
CA SER A 3 18.17 37.41 -64.81
C SER A 3 17.94 36.02 -64.21
N SER A 4 17.80 35.92 -62.88
CA SER A 4 16.53 36.10 -62.11
C SER A 4 15.92 34.71 -61.85
N THR A 5 15.23 34.36 -60.77
CA THR A 5 14.78 34.97 -59.51
C THR A 5 13.98 33.85 -58.81
N SER A 6 14.00 33.78 -57.47
CA SER A 6 13.02 33.16 -56.56
C SER A 6 12.81 31.64 -56.57
N ALA A 7 13.14 30.91 -55.49
CA ALA A 7 12.43 30.78 -54.20
C ALA A 7 11.23 29.81 -54.24
N SER A 8 11.29 28.74 -53.45
CA SER A 8 10.33 28.43 -52.36
C SER A 8 10.35 26.93 -51.99
N THR A 9 10.53 26.68 -50.69
CA THR A 9 9.83 25.69 -49.84
C THR A 9 9.58 24.27 -50.38
N SER A 10 10.08 23.26 -49.67
CA SER A 10 9.23 22.49 -48.74
C SER A 10 10.04 21.37 -48.08
N ALA A 11 9.89 21.24 -46.77
CA ALA A 11 10.46 20.18 -45.96
C ALA A 11 9.90 18.81 -46.39
N SER A 12 10.79 17.85 -46.62
CA SER A 12 10.44 16.42 -46.68
C SER A 12 11.04 15.77 -45.45
N MET A 13 10.29 15.77 -44.36
CA MET A 13 10.48 14.82 -43.28
C MET A 13 9.41 13.75 -43.45
N ASP A 14 9.88 12.56 -43.77
CA ASP A 14 9.13 11.33 -43.92
C ASP A 14 8.46 11.00 -42.56
N SER A 15 7.20 11.42 -42.41
CA SER A 15 6.39 11.11 -41.24
C SER A 15 5.81 9.71 -41.37
N LEU A 16 6.45 8.81 -40.62
CA LEU A 16 5.84 7.89 -39.67
C LEU A 16 4.57 7.14 -40.10
N ALA A 17 4.81 5.84 -40.29
CA ALA A 17 4.08 4.75 -39.64
C ALA A 17 2.55 4.74 -39.82
N SER A 18 2.14 3.94 -40.80
CA SER A 18 1.15 2.87 -40.67
C SER A 18 0.14 3.04 -39.54
N VAL A 19 -1.07 3.38 -39.95
CA VAL A 19 -2.34 3.21 -39.23
C VAL A 19 -2.40 1.81 -38.63
N GLY A 20 -1.97 1.69 -37.38
CA GLY A 20 -2.35 0.61 -36.48
C GLY A 20 -3.44 1.19 -35.61
N ASP A 21 -4.64 0.65 -35.72
CA ASP A 21 -5.76 0.92 -34.82
C ASP A 21 -5.23 1.00 -33.38
N ALA A 22 -5.29 2.21 -32.81
CA ALA A 22 -5.16 2.38 -31.39
C ALA A 22 -6.40 1.73 -30.77
N ILE A 23 -6.30 0.43 -30.47
CA ILE A 23 -7.18 -0.17 -29.46
C ILE A 23 -6.84 0.60 -28.18
N ALA A 24 -7.72 1.53 -27.82
CA ALA A 24 -7.70 2.17 -26.52
C ALA A 24 -7.83 1.04 -25.48
N TYR A 25 -6.69 0.59 -24.94
CA TYR A 25 -6.70 -0.18 -23.71
C TYR A 25 -7.39 0.71 -22.66
N PRO A 26 -8.40 0.21 -21.92
CA PRO A 26 -8.92 0.99 -20.81
C PRO A 26 -7.75 1.23 -19.86
N ASP A 27 -7.37 2.49 -19.73
CA ASP A 27 -6.30 3.05 -18.89
C ASP A 27 -6.65 2.94 -17.40
N ASN A 28 -7.01 1.72 -16.97
CA ASN A 28 -7.59 1.43 -15.68
C ASN A 28 -6.93 0.22 -15.01
N THR A 29 -5.68 -0.04 -15.39
CA THR A 29 -4.87 -1.14 -14.89
C THR A 29 -3.89 -0.61 -13.85
N ILE A 30 -4.13 -0.94 -12.58
CA ILE A 30 -3.15 -0.71 -11.52
C ILE A 30 -1.98 -1.68 -11.71
N LEU A 31 -0.76 -1.13 -11.76
CA LEU A 31 0.46 -1.92 -11.85
C LEU A 31 0.83 -2.44 -10.45
N VAL A 32 0.69 -3.75 -10.24
CA VAL A 32 1.11 -4.38 -8.98
C VAL A 32 2.57 -4.79 -9.08
N ARG A 33 3.44 -4.21 -8.25
CA ARG A 33 4.83 -4.66 -8.10
C ARG A 33 4.88 -5.95 -7.29
N PRO A 34 5.84 -6.86 -7.52
CA PRO A 34 6.03 -8.02 -6.67
C PRO A 34 6.49 -7.58 -5.27
N ALA A 35 5.91 -8.19 -4.23
CA ALA A 35 6.26 -7.87 -2.86
C ALA A 35 7.72 -8.28 -2.55
N PRO A 36 8.43 -7.57 -1.66
CA PRO A 36 9.79 -7.92 -1.26
C PRO A 36 9.82 -9.30 -0.59
N THR A 37 11.00 -9.93 -0.62
CA THR A 37 11.22 -11.18 0.12
C THR A 37 11.16 -10.89 1.62
N LEU A 38 10.56 -11.80 2.39
CA LEU A 38 10.52 -11.67 3.85
C LEU A 38 11.94 -11.66 4.43
N LEU A 39 12.15 -10.80 5.43
CA LEU A 39 13.42 -10.72 6.13
C LEU A 39 13.56 -11.91 7.10
N GLU A 40 14.72 -12.58 7.07
CA GLU A 40 14.99 -13.72 7.94
C GLU A 40 15.02 -13.29 9.41
N HIS A 41 14.44 -14.10 10.28
CA HIS A 41 14.39 -13.81 11.71
C HIS A 41 15.79 -13.70 12.35
N ASN A 42 16.81 -14.36 11.79
CA ASN A 42 18.17 -14.31 12.31
C ASN A 42 18.76 -12.89 12.29
N ASP A 43 18.35 -12.06 11.34
CA ASP A 43 18.81 -10.67 11.23
C ASP A 43 18.03 -9.73 12.18
N PHE A 44 16.91 -10.18 12.73
CA PHE A 44 15.97 -9.38 13.53
C PHE A 44 15.44 -10.16 14.74
N SER A 45 16.35 -10.79 15.51
CA SER A 45 15.98 -11.69 16.62
C SER A 45 15.20 -11.03 17.76
N ALA A 46 15.17 -9.70 17.80
CA ALA A 46 14.42 -8.93 18.77
C ALA A 46 12.95 -8.76 18.37
N VAL A 47 12.61 -8.90 17.08
CA VAL A 47 11.25 -8.77 16.58
C VAL A 47 10.45 -10.00 16.97
N THR A 48 9.28 -9.78 17.56
CA THR A 48 8.39 -10.87 17.97
C THR A 48 7.90 -11.63 16.74
N ILE A 49 8.14 -12.94 16.69
CA ILE A 49 7.50 -13.81 15.72
C ILE A 49 6.06 -14.01 16.14
N TRP A 50 5.13 -13.47 15.34
CA TRP A 50 3.71 -13.70 15.55
C TRP A 50 3.29 -15.01 14.89
N THR A 51 2.87 -15.97 15.70
CA THR A 51 2.27 -17.21 15.22
C THR A 51 0.77 -17.04 14.97
N GLY A 52 0.15 -17.99 14.28
CA GLY A 52 -1.30 -18.01 14.09
C GLY A 52 -2.11 -18.06 15.41
N VAL A 53 -1.49 -18.47 16.51
CA VAL A 53 -2.09 -18.45 17.86
C VAL A 53 -2.06 -17.04 18.43
N ASP A 54 -0.90 -16.36 18.37
CA ASP A 54 -0.74 -14.97 18.82
C ASP A 54 -1.68 -14.01 18.07
N LYS A 55 -1.92 -14.31 16.79
CA LYS A 55 -2.89 -13.60 15.94
C LYS A 55 -4.32 -13.66 16.49
N LYS A 56 -4.79 -14.85 16.92
CA LYS A 56 -6.15 -15.03 17.44
C LYS A 56 -6.33 -14.29 18.76
N ASP A 57 -5.33 -14.40 19.65
CA ASP A 57 -5.36 -13.74 20.95
C ASP A 57 -5.33 -12.22 20.82
N PHE A 58 -4.56 -11.68 19.87
CA PHE A 58 -4.56 -10.25 19.58
C PHE A 58 -5.90 -9.79 19.03
N ASN A 59 -6.44 -10.43 17.99
CA ASN A 59 -7.73 -10.06 17.41
C ASN A 59 -8.87 -10.10 18.45
N GLN A 60 -8.85 -11.07 19.37
CA GLN A 60 -9.84 -11.18 20.43
C GLN A 60 -9.69 -10.07 21.49
N LYS A 61 -8.46 -9.73 21.90
CA LYS A 61 -8.18 -8.62 22.83
C LYS A 61 -8.53 -7.25 22.21
N SER A 62 -8.22 -7.06 20.93
CA SER A 62 -8.53 -5.84 20.17
C SER A 62 -10.03 -5.63 20.01
N ALA A 63 -10.79 -6.70 19.73
CA ALA A 63 -12.25 -6.65 19.64
C ALA A 63 -12.92 -6.36 21.00
N THR A 64 -12.35 -6.85 22.10
CA THR A 64 -12.90 -6.64 23.45
C THR A 64 -12.61 -5.24 24.01
N SER A 65 -11.55 -4.58 23.52
CA SER A 65 -11.15 -3.25 24.00
C SER A 65 -11.99 -2.10 23.42
N VAL A 66 -12.86 -2.36 22.44
CA VAL A 66 -13.75 -1.34 21.85
C VAL A 66 -14.90 -0.96 22.81
N THR A 67 -15.17 -1.80 23.82
CA THR A 67 -16.28 -1.57 24.78
C THR A 67 -15.84 -1.08 26.16
N SER A 68 -14.56 -0.74 26.37
CA SER A 68 -14.09 -0.37 27.70
C SER A 68 -13.02 0.71 27.70
N SER A 69 -13.38 1.83 28.34
CA SER A 69 -12.52 2.79 29.05
C SER A 69 -12.20 4.12 28.36
N LYS A 70 -13.09 5.07 28.65
CA LYS A 70 -12.81 6.41 29.18
C LYS A 70 -11.35 6.64 29.66
N SER A 71 -10.78 7.77 29.20
CA SER A 71 -9.64 8.55 29.73
C SER A 71 -8.28 7.87 29.93
N GLY A 72 -7.30 8.33 29.17
CA GLY A 72 -5.88 8.19 29.49
C GLY A 72 -5.01 8.62 28.31
N HIS A 73 -4.48 9.85 28.36
CA HIS A 73 -3.39 10.31 27.50
C HIS A 73 -2.14 9.46 27.81
N SER A 74 -2.03 8.28 27.23
CA SER A 74 -0.75 7.59 27.13
C SER A 74 -0.16 7.97 25.77
N ASN A 75 0.98 8.66 25.77
CA ASN A 75 1.85 8.91 24.61
C ASN A 75 2.46 7.59 24.03
N GLY A 76 1.76 6.48 24.20
CA GLY A 76 2.13 5.18 23.67
C GLY A 76 1.42 4.94 22.36
N THR A 77 2.10 4.22 21.47
CA THR A 77 1.57 3.65 20.24
C THR A 77 0.15 3.10 20.45
N PRO A 78 -0.82 3.40 19.57
CA PRO A 78 -2.16 2.85 19.71
C PRO A 78 -2.09 1.33 19.82
N LYS A 79 -2.68 0.76 20.87
CA LYS A 79 -2.65 -0.70 21.13
C LYS A 79 -3.12 -1.53 19.93
N ALA A 80 -3.94 -0.94 19.05
CA ALA A 80 -4.41 -1.54 17.82
C ALA A 80 -3.29 -1.98 16.86
N TYR A 81 -2.11 -1.35 16.92
CA TYR A 81 -0.96 -1.66 16.05
C TYR A 81 0.16 -2.42 16.76
N GLY A 82 -0.12 -3.06 17.90
CA GLY A 82 0.91 -3.75 18.72
C GLY A 82 1.67 -4.88 18.01
N PHE A 83 1.21 -5.31 16.82
CA PHE A 83 1.91 -6.26 15.96
C PHE A 83 2.99 -5.65 15.07
N LEU A 84 3.01 -4.32 14.92
CA LEU A 84 4.05 -3.59 14.22
C LEU A 84 5.13 -3.17 15.22
N GLN A 85 6.36 -3.59 14.92
CA GLN A 85 7.53 -3.36 15.75
C GLN A 85 8.67 -2.82 14.87
N ASP A 86 9.57 -2.06 15.48
CA ASP A 86 10.84 -1.66 14.85
C ASP A 86 11.80 -2.86 14.76
N SER A 87 12.97 -2.66 14.13
CA SER A 87 14.01 -3.69 14.01
C SER A 87 14.55 -4.21 15.35
N LYS A 88 14.28 -3.50 16.44
CA LYS A 88 14.68 -3.84 17.81
C LYS A 88 13.54 -4.49 18.61
N GLY A 89 12.40 -4.76 17.98
CA GLY A 89 11.23 -5.35 18.63
C GLY A 89 10.40 -4.38 19.47
N ASN A 90 10.70 -3.08 19.46
CA ASN A 90 9.92 -2.09 20.19
C ASN A 90 8.66 -1.70 19.41
N PRO A 91 7.58 -1.27 20.09
CA PRO A 91 6.44 -0.65 19.42
C PRO A 91 6.88 0.56 18.58
N LEU A 92 6.26 0.73 17.42
CA LEU A 92 6.53 1.89 16.56
C LEU A 92 6.16 3.21 17.25
N SER A 93 6.82 4.30 16.84
CA SER A 93 6.42 5.65 17.27
C SER A 93 5.09 6.05 16.63
N VAL A 94 4.41 7.03 17.22
CA VAL A 94 3.18 7.60 16.65
C VAL A 94 3.45 8.21 15.27
N GLU A 95 4.54 8.98 15.14
CA GLU A 95 4.98 9.57 13.87
C GLU A 95 5.17 8.52 12.77
N ARG A 96 5.82 7.39 13.09
CA ARG A 96 6.03 6.32 12.11
C ARG A 96 4.73 5.64 11.68
N LEU A 97 3.77 5.50 12.59
CA LEU A 97 2.44 5.01 12.24
C LEU A 97 1.64 6.01 11.41
N GLU A 98 1.76 7.31 11.68
CA GLU A 98 1.15 8.35 10.88
C GLU A 98 1.69 8.33 9.44
N GLU A 99 3.00 8.17 9.26
CA GLU A 99 3.62 7.97 7.93
C GLU A 99 3.00 6.77 7.18
N MET A 100 2.86 5.63 7.87
CA MET A 100 2.24 4.43 7.30
C MET A 100 0.77 4.67 6.92
N CYS A 101 0.01 5.36 7.77
CA CYS A 101 -1.38 5.73 7.49
C CYS A 101 -1.47 6.68 6.29
N THR A 102 -0.62 7.71 6.22
CA THR A 102 -0.58 8.65 5.08
C THR A 102 -0.30 7.91 3.78
N PHE A 103 0.68 7.01 3.77
CA PHE A 103 0.98 6.20 2.59
C PHE A 103 -0.18 5.26 2.21
N ALA A 104 -0.80 4.59 3.19
CA ALA A 104 -1.98 3.76 2.95
C ALA A 104 -3.13 4.55 2.30
N TYR A 105 -3.37 5.78 2.76
CA TYR A 105 -4.38 6.67 2.16
C TYR A 105 -4.06 7.03 0.71
N MET A 106 -2.77 7.20 0.36
CA MET A 106 -2.38 7.39 -1.04
C MET A 106 -2.75 6.17 -1.89
N LEU A 107 -2.46 4.96 -1.41
CA LEU A 107 -2.83 3.72 -2.10
C LEU A 107 -4.34 3.55 -2.25
N PHE A 108 -5.13 3.93 -1.23
CA PHE A 108 -6.59 3.87 -1.32
C PHE A 108 -7.15 4.86 -2.33
N ASN A 109 -6.61 6.08 -2.39
CA ASN A 109 -6.99 7.06 -3.39
C ASN A 109 -6.66 6.60 -4.82
N GLU A 110 -5.55 5.90 -5.00
CA GLU A 110 -5.20 5.30 -6.30
C GLU A 110 -6.14 4.15 -6.66
N LEU A 111 -6.44 3.25 -5.71
CA LEU A 111 -7.47 2.24 -5.93
C LEU A 111 -8.81 2.87 -6.29
N LEU A 112 -9.17 3.99 -5.65
CA LEU A 112 -10.41 4.70 -5.91
C LEU A 112 -10.43 5.35 -7.30
N SER A 113 -9.35 6.02 -7.71
CA SER A 113 -9.24 6.65 -9.03
C SER A 113 -9.35 5.64 -10.17
N HIS A 114 -8.93 4.39 -9.93
CA HIS A 114 -9.06 3.28 -10.87
C HIS A 114 -10.35 2.45 -10.72
N GLY A 115 -11.28 2.85 -9.85
CA GLY A 115 -12.53 2.10 -9.59
C GLY A 115 -12.30 0.68 -9.05
N LYS A 116 -11.21 0.49 -8.29
CA LYS A 116 -10.80 -0.76 -7.65
C LYS A 116 -10.91 -0.72 -6.12
N ALA A 117 -11.19 0.44 -5.53
CA ALA A 117 -11.44 0.57 -4.11
C ALA A 117 -12.74 -0.18 -3.73
N PRO A 118 -12.70 -1.13 -2.77
CA PRO A 118 -13.88 -1.85 -2.33
C PRO A 118 -14.71 -1.02 -1.35
N ASP A 119 -16.02 -1.26 -1.25
CA ASP A 119 -16.84 -0.59 -0.21
C ASP A 119 -16.38 -0.97 1.20
N MET A 120 -15.97 -2.23 1.38
CA MET A 120 -15.41 -2.76 2.61
C MET A 120 -14.17 -3.59 2.29
N TRP A 121 -13.09 -3.40 3.05
CA TRP A 121 -11.84 -4.11 2.77
C TRP A 121 -11.97 -5.64 2.91
N GLY A 122 -12.88 -6.12 3.78
CA GLY A 122 -13.20 -7.55 3.87
C GLY A 122 -13.75 -8.17 2.59
N GLN A 123 -14.13 -7.35 1.60
CA GLN A 123 -14.60 -7.73 0.26
C GLN A 123 -13.63 -7.29 -0.85
N ALA A 124 -12.41 -6.87 -0.49
CA ALA A 124 -11.40 -6.46 -1.45
C ALA A 124 -11.10 -7.56 -2.46
N THR A 125 -10.97 -7.17 -3.73
CA THR A 125 -10.52 -8.08 -4.78
C THR A 125 -9.10 -8.56 -4.51
N ALA A 126 -8.71 -9.70 -5.09
CA ALA A 126 -7.34 -10.20 -4.99
C ALA A 126 -6.31 -9.16 -5.49
N VAL A 127 -6.66 -8.38 -6.52
CA VAL A 127 -5.81 -7.32 -7.07
C VAL A 127 -5.63 -6.19 -6.06
N ALA A 128 -6.71 -5.71 -5.43
CA ALA A 128 -6.61 -4.64 -4.43
C ALA A 128 -5.84 -5.08 -3.18
N ASN A 129 -6.06 -6.31 -2.71
CA ASN A 129 -5.29 -6.89 -1.60
C ASN A 129 -3.81 -6.97 -1.95
N TRP A 130 -3.45 -7.57 -3.09
CA TRP A 130 -2.05 -7.75 -3.46
C TRP A 130 -1.37 -6.41 -3.75
N TYR A 131 -2.05 -5.46 -4.39
CA TYR A 131 -1.56 -4.11 -4.58
C TYR A 131 -1.16 -3.48 -3.25
N PHE A 132 -2.11 -3.44 -2.30
CA PHE A 132 -1.87 -2.84 -1.00
C PHE A 132 -0.76 -3.55 -0.22
N GLU A 133 -0.83 -4.88 -0.11
CA GLU A 133 0.13 -5.68 0.65
C GLU A 133 1.54 -5.54 0.10
N SER A 134 1.69 -5.52 -1.22
CA SER A 134 2.97 -5.33 -1.88
C SER A 134 3.53 -3.94 -1.66
N GLU A 135 2.76 -2.89 -1.97
CA GLU A 135 3.21 -1.50 -1.88
C GLU A 135 3.56 -1.11 -0.44
N MET A 136 2.77 -1.53 0.55
CA MET A 136 3.12 -1.33 1.96
C MET A 136 4.40 -2.06 2.34
N SER A 137 4.58 -3.31 1.88
CA SER A 137 5.79 -4.07 2.18
C SER A 137 7.02 -3.47 1.52
N ILE A 138 6.91 -2.87 0.33
CA ILE A 138 8.02 -2.16 -0.34
C ILE A 138 8.38 -0.89 0.44
N ALA A 139 7.38 -0.10 0.86
CA ALA A 139 7.61 1.17 1.53
C ALA A 139 8.14 1.03 2.97
N PHE A 140 7.77 -0.06 3.65
CA PHE A 140 7.98 -0.22 5.08
C PHE A 140 8.48 -1.63 5.43
N GLU A 141 9.73 -1.72 5.91
CA GLU A 141 10.38 -2.98 6.32
C GLU A 141 9.63 -3.67 7.49
N GLU A 142 8.87 -2.92 8.26
CA GLU A 142 8.11 -3.39 9.42
C GLU A 142 7.07 -4.47 9.05
N PHE A 143 6.59 -4.44 7.80
CA PHE A 143 5.70 -5.45 7.22
C PHE A 143 6.45 -6.67 6.66
N GLN A 144 7.74 -6.53 6.38
CA GLN A 144 8.61 -7.60 5.89
C GLN A 144 9.17 -8.46 7.02
N TYR A 145 9.23 -7.95 8.26
CA TYR A 145 9.69 -8.72 9.40
C TYR A 145 8.89 -10.00 9.59
N TYR A 146 9.62 -11.10 9.74
CA TYR A 146 9.16 -12.48 9.71
C TYR A 146 7.69 -12.66 10.13
N SER A 147 6.88 -13.03 9.15
CA SER A 147 5.43 -13.13 9.28
C SER A 147 4.96 -14.44 8.65
N ASN A 148 4.30 -15.29 9.44
CA ASN A 148 3.73 -16.55 8.96
C ASN A 148 2.23 -16.60 9.30
N PRO A 149 1.32 -16.47 8.32
CA PRO A 149 1.57 -16.43 6.86
C PRO A 149 2.15 -15.10 6.36
N PRO A 150 2.78 -15.05 5.18
CA PRO A 150 3.30 -13.80 4.59
C PRO A 150 2.22 -12.70 4.50
N HIS A 151 2.63 -11.44 4.56
CA HIS A 151 1.79 -10.24 4.40
C HIS A 151 0.64 -10.06 5.41
N TRP A 152 0.50 -10.94 6.41
CA TRP A 152 -0.61 -10.86 7.36
C TRP A 152 -0.64 -9.53 8.13
N LYS A 153 0.52 -8.92 8.39
CA LYS A 153 0.63 -7.62 9.06
C LYS A 153 0.02 -6.51 8.20
N ALA A 154 0.30 -6.52 6.89
CA ALA A 154 -0.26 -5.54 5.96
C ALA A 154 -1.78 -5.73 5.86
N HIS A 155 -2.23 -6.98 5.79
CA HIS A 155 -3.65 -7.33 5.84
C HIS A 155 -4.35 -6.88 7.14
N ALA A 156 -3.72 -7.11 8.30
CA ALA A 156 -4.26 -6.68 9.58
C ALA A 156 -4.32 -5.15 9.68
N PHE A 157 -3.28 -4.48 9.19
CA PHE A 157 -3.19 -3.02 9.18
C PHE A 157 -4.29 -2.38 8.32
N VAL A 158 -4.51 -2.86 7.10
CA VAL A 158 -5.56 -2.31 6.23
C VAL A 158 -6.97 -2.52 6.79
N MET A 159 -7.22 -3.64 7.46
CA MET A 159 -8.50 -3.88 8.13
C MET A 159 -8.77 -2.89 9.28
N LEU A 160 -7.73 -2.29 9.85
CA LEU A 160 -7.86 -1.24 10.88
C LEU A 160 -8.01 0.15 10.27
N VAL A 161 -7.27 0.46 9.20
CA VAL A 161 -7.15 1.81 8.66
C VAL A 161 -8.22 2.12 7.60
N TYR A 162 -8.58 1.14 6.77
CA TYR A 162 -9.51 1.35 5.65
C TYR A 162 -10.90 1.85 6.08
N PRO A 163 -11.53 1.36 7.17
CA PRO A 163 -12.83 1.88 7.59
C PRO A 163 -12.84 3.38 7.89
N THR A 164 -11.72 3.93 8.38
CA THR A 164 -11.58 5.38 8.60
C THR A 164 -11.52 6.14 7.28
N PHE A 165 -10.79 5.63 6.28
CA PHE A 165 -10.77 6.22 4.94
C PHE A 165 -12.15 6.15 4.27
N ALA A 166 -12.80 4.99 4.29
CA ALA A 166 -14.10 4.77 3.65
C ALA A 166 -15.21 5.67 4.24
N ALA A 167 -15.09 6.10 5.50
CA ALA A 167 -16.02 7.04 6.12
C ALA A 167 -15.82 8.52 5.66
N THR A 168 -14.76 8.82 4.92
CA THR A 168 -14.43 10.18 4.46
C THR A 168 -14.80 10.46 3.00
N ILE A 169 -15.17 9.43 2.24
CA ILE A 169 -15.59 9.51 0.84
C ILE A 169 -17.11 9.41 0.71
#